data_AF-A0A7J0F2N6-F1
#
_entry.id   AF-A0A7J0F2N6-F1
#
_cell.length_a   1.000
_cell.length_b   1.000
_cell.length_c   1.000
_cell.angle_alpha   90.00
_cell.angle_beta   90.00
_cell.angle_gamma   90.00
#
_symmetry.space_group_name_H-M   'P 1'
#
loop_
_entity.id
_entity.type
_entity.pdbx_description
1 polymer ?
#
loop_
_entity_poly.entity_id
_entity_poly.type
_entity_poly.pdbx_seq_one_letter_code
_entity_poly.pdbx_strand_id
1 'polypeptide(L)'
;MEIIKAITSFSQGSFPFRYLGIPVADSRLSIAQYSPMIDKVSGYISAWAGANLSYAGRLELIKSVLQGVECFWLSILPTPAGVQAKIIQLCRNFLWSGKCSENKRPLVAWKDITLPKIEGGLGIRNSKAWNKALLSKTMWDIQSKKDPLWVQWVHHIYMKHTNFWDYQIKHEDSPLIKQVIALRDEITVAEQSQQAAAQKNYSVDGQWGAELQTGL
;
A
#
# COMPACT_ATOMS: atom_id res chain seq x y z
N MET A 1 7.14 -3.70 -35.54
CA MET A 1 8.11 -2.80 -34.87
C MET A 1 9.06 -2.10 -35.85
N GLU A 2 9.51 -2.77 -36.91
CA GLU A 2 10.43 -2.19 -37.90
C GLU A 2 9.91 -0.91 -38.58
N ILE A 3 8.61 -0.84 -38.89
CA ILE A 3 7.98 0.36 -39.50
C ILE A 3 8.05 1.59 -38.56
N ILE A 4 7.81 1.40 -37.26
CA ILE A 4 7.83 2.50 -36.29
C ILE A 4 9.25 3.03 -36.10
N LYS A 5 10.26 2.14 -36.06
CA LYS A 5 11.67 2.56 -35.99
C LYS A 5 12.09 3.36 -37.22
N ALA A 6 11.65 2.94 -38.41
CA ALA A 6 11.97 3.61 -39.66
C ALA A 6 11.38 5.04 -39.73
N ILE A 7 10.20 5.26 -39.16
CA ILE A 7 9.53 6.57 -39.17
C ILE A 7 10.04 7.48 -38.05
N THR A 8 10.24 6.95 -36.85
CA THR A 8 10.48 7.76 -35.64
C THR A 8 11.94 8.01 -35.32
N SER A 9 12.86 7.26 -35.95
CA SER A 9 14.30 7.23 -35.64
C SER A 9 14.66 6.97 -34.16
N PHE A 10 13.69 6.56 -33.34
CA PHE A 10 13.93 6.23 -31.93
C PHE A 10 14.59 4.86 -31.77
N SER A 11 15.52 4.79 -30.82
CA SER A 11 16.14 3.53 -30.41
C SER A 11 15.15 2.66 -29.63
N GLN A 12 15.18 1.35 -29.91
CA GLN A 12 14.37 0.39 -29.17
C GLN A 12 14.96 0.17 -27.77
N GLY A 13 14.19 0.51 -26.74
CA GLY A 13 14.52 0.17 -25.35
C GLY A 13 14.23 -1.29 -25.02
N SER A 14 14.86 -1.78 -23.95
CA SER A 14 14.59 -3.09 -23.36
C SER A 14 13.99 -2.95 -21.97
N PHE A 15 13.19 -3.94 -21.56
CA PHE A 15 12.69 -4.05 -20.20
C PHE A 15 13.68 -4.85 -19.32
N PRO A 16 13.72 -4.59 -18.01
CA PRO A 16 13.08 -3.47 -17.32
C PRO A 16 13.87 -2.16 -17.51
N PHE A 17 13.17 -1.03 -17.60
CA PHE A 17 13.80 0.30 -17.62
C PHE A 17 13.24 1.18 -16.49
N ARG A 18 13.90 2.31 -16.19
CA ARG A 18 13.50 3.20 -15.10
C ARG A 18 12.74 4.41 -15.62
N TYR A 19 11.55 4.65 -15.08
CA TYR A 19 10.74 5.84 -15.34
C TYR A 19 10.40 6.55 -14.04
N LEU A 20 10.75 7.84 -13.93
CA LEU A 20 10.52 8.67 -12.73
C LEU A 20 10.97 8.01 -11.42
N GLY A 21 12.05 7.23 -11.48
CA GLY A 21 12.60 6.56 -10.31
C GLY A 21 12.14 5.12 -10.10
N ILE A 22 11.11 4.65 -10.81
CA ILE A 22 10.48 3.33 -10.64
C ILE A 22 10.84 2.41 -11.82
N PRO A 23 11.15 1.13 -11.58
CA PRO A 23 11.31 0.15 -12.65
C PRO A 23 9.96 -0.14 -13.31
N VAL A 24 9.90 0.07 -14.61
CA VAL A 24 8.81 -0.40 -15.47
C VAL A 24 9.23 -1.74 -16.04
N ALA A 25 8.41 -2.75 -15.81
CA ALA A 25 8.61 -4.10 -16.33
C ALA A 25 7.35 -4.55 -17.09
N ASP A 26 7.53 -5.52 -17.96
CA ASP A 26 6.47 -6.22 -18.70
C ASP A 26 5.66 -7.18 -17.82
N SER A 27 6.16 -7.46 -16.62
CA SER A 27 5.64 -8.45 -15.68
C SER A 27 5.59 -7.89 -14.25
N ARG A 28 5.03 -8.67 -13.32
CA ARG A 28 4.98 -8.30 -11.91
C ARG A 28 6.41 -8.06 -11.39
N LEU A 29 6.61 -6.91 -10.74
CA LEU A 29 7.90 -6.60 -10.16
C LEU A 29 8.30 -7.63 -9.10
N SER A 30 9.47 -8.23 -9.31
CA SER A 30 10.17 -9.07 -8.36
C SER A 30 10.69 -8.26 -7.16
N ILE A 31 10.96 -8.93 -6.04
CA ILE A 31 11.56 -8.30 -4.85
C ILE A 31 12.87 -7.58 -5.21
N ALA A 32 13.68 -8.16 -6.11
CA ALA A 32 14.94 -7.57 -6.54
C ALA A 32 14.75 -6.21 -7.23
N GLN A 33 13.66 -6.02 -7.98
CA GLN A 33 13.38 -4.75 -8.66
C GLN A 33 12.99 -3.63 -7.67
N TYR A 34 12.64 -3.95 -6.43
CA TYR A 34 12.44 -2.94 -5.38
C TYR A 34 13.77 -2.47 -4.75
N SER A 35 14.93 -2.97 -5.19
CA SER A 35 16.24 -2.52 -4.68
C SER A 35 16.42 -1.00 -4.73
N PRO A 36 15.99 -0.24 -5.75
CA PRO A 36 16.21 1.21 -5.77
C PRO A 36 15.51 1.93 -4.61
N MET A 37 14.37 1.43 -4.14
CA MET A 37 13.69 1.96 -2.96
C MET A 37 14.47 1.64 -1.69
N ILE A 38 14.88 0.37 -1.53
CA ILE A 38 15.60 -0.13 -0.37
C ILE A 38 16.95 0.58 -0.24
N ASP A 39 17.66 0.73 -1.35
CA ASP A 39 18.96 1.41 -1.43
C ASP A 39 18.82 2.89 -1.11
N LYS A 40 17.74 3.54 -1.57
CA LYS A 40 17.47 4.95 -1.23
C LYS A 40 17.21 5.12 0.27
N VAL A 41 16.41 4.24 0.89
CA VAL A 41 16.17 4.26 2.33
C VAL A 41 17.46 3.97 3.12
N SER A 42 18.23 2.98 2.70
CA SER A 42 19.53 2.64 3.30
C SER A 42 20.54 3.79 3.17
N GLY A 43 20.56 4.47 2.03
CA GLY A 43 21.41 5.63 1.78
C GLY A 43 21.12 6.79 2.72
N TYR A 44 19.84 7.12 2.93
CA TYR A 44 19.45 8.14 3.91
C TYR A 44 19.89 7.76 5.34
N ILE A 45 19.63 6.52 5.77
CA ILE A 45 20.03 6.05 7.10
C ILE A 45 21.55 6.11 7.25
N SER A 46 22.30 5.71 6.23
CA SER A 46 23.77 5.71 6.26
C SER A 46 24.33 7.13 6.34
N ALA A 47 23.72 8.09 5.64
CA ALA A 47 24.09 9.51 5.73
C ALA A 47 23.85 10.08 7.15
N TRP A 48 22.83 9.59 7.86
CA TRP A 48 22.53 10.04 9.22
C TRP A 48 23.23 9.23 10.32
N ALA A 49 23.83 8.09 10.00
CA ALA A 49 24.45 7.21 10.98
C ALA A 49 25.63 7.86 11.73
N GLY A 50 26.29 8.85 11.12
CA GLY A 50 27.34 9.64 11.76
C GLY A 50 26.85 10.81 12.60
N ALA A 51 25.55 11.14 12.57
CA ALA A 51 24.98 12.22 13.36
C ALA A 51 24.52 11.70 14.73
N ASN A 52 24.84 12.43 15.80
CA ASN A 52 24.39 12.13 17.17
C ASN A 52 22.90 12.52 17.35
N LEU A 53 22.01 11.77 16.73
CA LEU A 53 20.57 12.02 16.76
C LEU A 53 19.90 11.37 17.97
N SER A 54 19.02 12.13 18.63
CA SER A 54 18.15 11.60 19.67
C SER A 54 17.15 10.58 19.10
N TYR A 55 16.51 9.79 19.98
CA TYR A 55 15.41 8.89 19.57
C TYR A 55 14.28 9.65 18.88
N ALA A 56 13.92 10.83 19.40
CA ALA A 56 12.91 11.69 18.81
C ALA A 56 13.33 12.20 17.42
N GLY A 57 14.59 12.60 17.24
CA GLY A 57 15.10 13.05 15.94
C GLY A 57 15.08 11.93 14.89
N ARG A 58 15.49 10.71 15.27
CA ARG A 58 15.43 9.54 14.38
C ARG A 58 13.99 9.17 14.01
N LEU A 59 13.07 9.22 14.97
CA LEU A 59 11.65 9.01 14.74
C LEU A 59 11.09 10.03 13.73
N GLU A 60 11.45 11.30 13.86
CA GLU A 60 10.98 12.35 12.96
C GLU A 60 11.50 12.17 11.53
N LEU A 61 12.77 11.77 11.37
CA LEU A 61 13.36 11.46 10.06
C LEU A 61 12.69 10.24 9.40
N ILE A 62 12.34 9.22 10.19
CA ILE A 62 11.56 8.07 9.68
C ILE A 62 10.25 8.57 9.09
N LYS A 63 9.47 9.37 9.83
CA LYS A 63 8.15 9.83 9.42
C LYS A 63 8.18 10.77 8.22
N SER A 64 9.06 11.77 8.27
CA SER A 64 9.11 12.84 7.26
C SER A 64 9.78 12.40 5.98
N VAL A 65 10.87 11.62 6.05
CA VAL A 65 11.69 11.26 4.89
C VAL A 65 11.46 9.82 4.47
N LEU A 66 11.70 8.85 5.35
CA LEU A 66 11.68 7.43 4.95
C LEU A 66 10.27 6.97 4.56
N GLN A 67 9.25 7.32 5.34
CA GLN A 67 7.86 7.04 5.00
C GLN A 67 7.38 7.86 3.79
N GLY A 68 8.00 9.01 3.49
CA GLY A 68 7.75 9.77 2.27
C GLY A 68 8.23 9.01 1.02
N VAL A 69 9.45 8.46 1.07
CA VAL A 69 9.98 7.59 0.01
C VAL A 69 9.11 6.35 -0.15
N GLU A 70 8.77 5.67 0.93
CA GLU A 70 7.89 4.50 0.90
C GLU A 70 6.52 4.84 0.31
N CYS A 71 5.90 5.95 0.73
CA CYS A 71 4.58 6.37 0.25
C CYS A 71 4.53 6.57 -1.26
N PHE A 72 5.60 7.11 -1.88
CA PHE A 72 5.67 7.26 -3.33
C PHE A 72 5.53 5.90 -4.04
N TRP A 73 6.27 4.88 -3.61
CA TRP A 73 6.21 3.55 -4.20
C TRP A 73 4.88 2.84 -3.91
N LEU A 74 4.40 2.91 -2.66
CA LEU A 74 3.14 2.29 -2.24
C LEU A 74 1.92 2.86 -2.99
N SER A 75 2.00 4.09 -3.49
CA SER A 75 0.91 4.73 -4.22
C SER A 75 0.76 4.26 -5.67
N ILE A 76 1.81 3.67 -6.24
CA ILE A 76 1.89 3.32 -7.66
C ILE A 76 1.80 1.80 -7.84
N LEU A 77 2.43 1.02 -6.94
CA LEU A 77 2.60 -0.42 -7.11
C LEU A 77 2.13 -1.22 -5.88
N PRO A 78 1.49 -2.38 -6.10
CA PRO A 78 1.22 -3.31 -5.01
C PRO A 78 2.54 -3.89 -4.49
N THR A 79 2.89 -3.55 -3.25
CA THR A 79 4.22 -3.84 -2.71
C THR A 79 4.22 -5.21 -2.02
N PRO A 80 5.14 -6.14 -2.38
CA PRO A 80 5.22 -7.44 -1.75
C PRO A 80 5.56 -7.36 -0.25
N ALA A 81 5.01 -8.29 0.54
CA ALA A 81 5.24 -8.35 1.98
C ALA A 81 6.75 -8.45 2.35
N GLY A 82 7.56 -9.13 1.53
CA GLY A 82 9.00 -9.23 1.75
C GLY A 82 9.72 -7.88 1.66
N VAL A 83 9.29 -7.01 0.75
CA VAL A 83 9.84 -5.65 0.61
C VAL A 83 9.44 -4.79 1.80
N GLN A 84 8.16 -4.85 2.20
CA GLN A 84 7.65 -4.15 3.39
C GLN A 84 8.42 -4.58 4.66
N ALA A 85 8.65 -5.88 4.83
CA ALA A 85 9.43 -6.41 5.94
C ALA A 85 10.87 -5.87 5.96
N LYS A 86 11.50 -5.74 4.79
CA LYS A 86 12.86 -5.19 4.68
C LYS A 86 12.91 -3.70 5.04
N ILE A 87 11.94 -2.90 4.60
CA ILE A 87 11.84 -1.48 4.96
C ILE A 87 11.57 -1.31 6.45
N ILE A 88 10.65 -2.09 7.01
CA ILE A 88 10.38 -2.12 8.46
C ILE A 88 11.65 -2.48 9.24
N GLN A 89 12.43 -3.46 8.77
CA GLN A 89 13.70 -3.83 9.40
C GLN A 89 14.69 -2.65 9.42
N LEU A 90 14.85 -1.93 8.31
CA LEU A 90 15.74 -0.76 8.21
C LEU A 90 15.29 0.37 9.15
N CYS A 91 14.00 0.73 9.13
CA CYS A 91 13.45 1.76 10.00
C CYS A 91 13.59 1.39 11.49
N ARG A 92 13.36 0.11 11.83
CA ARG A 92 13.51 -0.40 13.18
C ARG A 92 14.96 -0.33 13.66
N ASN A 93 15.90 -0.78 12.84
CA ASN A 93 17.32 -0.73 13.19
C ASN A 93 17.76 0.73 13.37
N PHE A 94 17.40 1.61 12.43
CA PHE A 94 17.71 3.03 12.55
C PHE A 94 17.14 3.66 13.82
N LEU A 95 15.86 3.43 14.15
CA LEU A 95 15.24 3.99 15.36
C LEU A 95 15.99 3.59 16.64
N TRP A 96 16.46 2.34 16.73
CA TRP A 96 17.04 1.82 17.98
C TRP A 96 18.56 1.97 18.07
N SER A 97 19.30 1.69 16.99
CA SER A 97 20.77 1.72 16.94
C SER A 97 21.35 2.92 16.19
N GLY A 98 20.56 3.59 15.35
CA GLY A 98 21.04 4.71 14.53
C GLY A 98 21.77 4.27 13.26
N LYS A 99 21.89 2.96 13.01
CA LYS A 99 22.60 2.38 11.86
C LYS A 99 21.72 1.37 11.10
N CYS A 100 22.08 1.05 9.86
CA CYS A 100 21.36 0.08 9.03
C CYS A 100 21.48 -1.38 9.52
N SER A 101 22.69 -1.82 9.89
CA SER A 101 23.01 -3.24 10.11
C SER A 101 23.12 -3.66 11.57
N GLU A 102 23.03 -2.72 12.51
CA GLU A 102 23.25 -3.01 13.92
C GLU A 102 21.95 -3.50 14.57
N ASN A 103 21.89 -4.82 14.84
CA ASN A 103 20.76 -5.51 15.46
C ASN A 103 20.71 -5.26 16.98
N LYS A 104 20.58 -3.99 17.40
CA LYS A 104 20.22 -3.69 18.79
C LYS A 104 18.79 -4.20 19.02
N ARG A 105 18.57 -4.93 20.12
CA ARG A 105 17.23 -5.44 20.45
C ARG A 105 16.27 -4.25 20.59
N PRO A 106 15.14 -4.24 19.86
CA PRO A 106 14.15 -3.18 19.99
C PRO A 106 13.53 -3.23 21.39
N LEU A 107 13.31 -2.06 21.99
CA LEU A 107 12.69 -1.97 23.32
C LEU A 107 11.18 -2.21 23.27
N VAL A 108 10.55 -1.89 22.14
CA VAL A 108 9.11 -2.00 21.91
C VAL A 108 8.86 -2.73 20.59
N ALA A 109 7.82 -3.56 20.53
CA ALA A 109 7.45 -4.25 19.31
C ALA A 109 7.01 -3.25 18.23
N TRP A 110 7.37 -3.51 16.97
CA TRP A 110 7.07 -2.58 15.88
C TRP A 110 5.56 -2.35 15.67
N LYS A 111 4.75 -3.37 15.94
CA LYS A 111 3.28 -3.29 15.89
C LYS A 111 2.74 -2.17 16.80
N ASP A 112 3.26 -2.07 18.02
CA ASP A 112 2.79 -1.12 19.03
C ASP A 112 3.30 0.30 18.71
N ILE A 113 4.51 0.40 18.14
CA ILE A 113 5.09 1.66 17.66
C ILE A 113 4.25 2.28 16.53
N THR A 114 3.67 1.43 15.65
CA THR A 114 2.87 1.90 14.51
C THR A 114 1.45 2.34 14.88
N LEU A 115 1.04 2.19 16.13
CA LEU A 115 -0.26 2.67 16.58
C LEU A 115 -0.32 4.21 16.56
N PRO A 116 -1.53 4.78 16.46
CA PRO A 116 -1.74 6.21 16.67
C PRO A 116 -1.21 6.69 18.03
N LYS A 117 -0.84 7.97 18.12
CA LYS A 117 -0.36 8.55 19.39
C LYS A 117 -1.40 8.47 20.51
N ILE A 118 -2.69 8.59 20.16
CA ILE A 118 -3.82 8.44 21.09
C ILE A 118 -3.92 7.03 21.69
N GLU A 119 -3.40 6.02 20.99
CA GLU A 119 -3.35 4.62 21.43
C GLU A 119 -1.98 4.26 22.04
N GLY A 120 -1.14 5.26 22.35
CA GLY A 120 0.18 5.05 22.95
C GLY A 120 1.30 4.67 21.97
N GLY A 121 1.03 4.68 20.67
CA GLY A 121 2.05 4.46 19.65
C GLY A 121 2.88 5.71 19.33
N LEU A 122 3.88 5.55 18.46
CA LEU A 122 4.72 6.67 18.03
C LEU A 122 4.17 7.38 16.80
N GLY A 123 3.06 6.93 16.22
CA GLY A 123 2.45 7.54 15.03
C GLY A 123 3.26 7.33 13.75
N ILE A 124 4.00 6.22 13.66
CA ILE A 124 4.58 5.74 12.40
C ILE A 124 3.49 5.01 11.64
N ARG A 125 3.30 5.29 10.35
CA ARG A 125 2.28 4.58 9.56
C ARG A 125 2.63 3.11 9.40
N ASN A 126 1.65 2.22 9.57
CA ASN A 126 1.81 0.81 9.22
C ASN A 126 1.85 0.66 7.69
N SER A 127 3.00 0.22 7.15
CA SER A 127 3.23 0.08 5.71
C SER A 127 2.16 -0.75 4.99
N LYS A 128 1.74 -1.87 5.60
CA LYS A 128 0.76 -2.80 5.01
C LYS A 128 -0.63 -2.14 4.95
N ALA A 129 -1.05 -1.53 6.04
CA ALA A 129 -2.33 -0.80 6.09
C ALA A 129 -2.31 0.42 5.15
N TRP A 130 -1.18 1.13 5.07
CA TRP A 130 -1.03 2.31 4.22
C TRP A 130 -1.04 1.95 2.73
N ASN A 131 -0.39 0.85 2.33
CA ASN A 131 -0.46 0.37 0.95
C ASN A 131 -1.89 -0.02 0.56
N LYS A 132 -2.62 -0.71 1.44
CA LYS A 132 -4.05 -1.00 1.22
C LYS A 132 -4.84 0.31 1.04
N ALA A 133 -4.68 1.27 1.95
CA ALA A 133 -5.39 2.55 1.87
C ALA A 133 -5.09 3.33 0.56
N LEU A 134 -3.82 3.36 0.13
CA LEU A 134 -3.43 4.01 -1.13
C LEU A 134 -4.00 3.28 -2.35
N LEU A 135 -4.02 1.95 -2.34
CA LEU A 135 -4.64 1.18 -3.42
C LEU A 135 -6.17 1.34 -3.41
N SER A 136 -6.80 1.48 -2.25
CA SER A 136 -8.22 1.82 -2.14
C SER A 136 -8.53 3.22 -2.69
N LYS A 137 -7.60 4.17 -2.56
CA LYS A 137 -7.72 5.47 -3.26
C LYS A 137 -7.68 5.28 -4.78
N THR A 138 -6.75 4.49 -5.30
CA THR A 138 -6.70 4.15 -6.74
C THR A 138 -7.98 3.46 -7.21
N MET A 139 -8.51 2.54 -6.40
CA MET A 139 -9.81 1.89 -6.63
C MET A 139 -10.94 2.92 -6.73
N TRP A 140 -11.00 3.85 -5.78
CA TRP A 140 -12.00 4.92 -5.76
C TRP A 140 -11.90 5.82 -6.99
N ASP A 141 -10.69 6.14 -7.45
CA ASP A 141 -10.46 6.95 -8.65
C ASP A 141 -10.98 6.24 -9.92
N ILE A 142 -10.78 4.92 -10.01
CA ILE A 142 -11.33 4.08 -11.10
C ILE A 142 -12.85 4.05 -11.02
N GLN A 143 -13.41 3.73 -9.85
CA GLN A 143 -14.86 3.64 -9.64
C GLN A 143 -15.57 4.97 -9.93
N SER A 144 -14.97 6.09 -9.51
CA SER A 144 -15.53 7.44 -9.72
C SER A 144 -15.37 7.94 -11.15
N LYS A 145 -14.74 7.16 -12.05
CA LYS A 145 -14.43 7.54 -13.44
C LYS A 145 -13.81 8.94 -13.51
N LYS A 146 -12.80 9.19 -12.66
CA LYS A 146 -12.08 10.46 -12.71
C LYS A 146 -11.48 10.67 -14.10
N ASP A 147 -11.17 11.92 -14.41
CA ASP A 147 -10.69 12.32 -15.75
C ASP A 147 -9.17 12.23 -16.02
N PRO A 148 -8.29 11.57 -15.23
CA PRO A 148 -6.91 11.40 -15.67
C PRO A 148 -6.82 10.30 -16.74
N LEU A 149 -5.91 10.50 -17.70
CA LEU A 149 -5.73 9.62 -18.86
C LEU A 149 -5.56 8.14 -18.50
N TRP A 150 -4.86 7.83 -17.40
CA TRP A 150 -4.65 6.45 -16.98
C TRP A 150 -5.95 5.78 -16.50
N VAL A 151 -6.89 6.51 -15.89
CA VAL A 151 -8.21 5.97 -15.51
C VAL A 151 -9.04 5.72 -16.75
N GLN A 152 -9.07 6.67 -17.69
CA GLN A 152 -9.75 6.48 -18.98
C GLN A 152 -9.20 5.26 -19.73
N TRP A 153 -7.87 5.10 -19.73
CA TRP A 153 -7.20 3.94 -20.33
C TRP A 153 -7.60 2.62 -19.64
N VAL A 154 -7.67 2.60 -18.29
CA VAL A 154 -8.13 1.42 -17.55
C VAL A 154 -9.56 1.05 -17.96
N HIS A 155 -10.47 2.02 -18.03
CA HIS A 155 -11.85 1.77 -18.47
C HIS A 155 -11.90 1.27 -19.92
N HIS A 156 -11.11 1.88 -20.81
CA HIS A 156 -11.06 1.49 -22.21
C HIS A 156 -10.47 0.09 -22.44
N ILE A 157 -9.49 -0.34 -21.65
CA ILE A 157 -8.84 -1.65 -21.84
C ILE A 157 -9.59 -2.75 -21.09
N TYR A 158 -9.93 -2.54 -19.81
CA TYR A 158 -10.46 -3.57 -18.94
C TYR A 158 -11.99 -3.56 -18.87
N MET A 159 -12.63 -2.39 -18.86
CA MET A 159 -14.05 -2.21 -18.50
C MET A 159 -14.90 -1.65 -19.67
N LYS A 160 -14.68 -2.15 -20.89
CA LYS A 160 -15.40 -1.67 -22.09
C LYS A 160 -16.92 -1.82 -22.02
N HIS A 161 -17.38 -2.93 -21.44
CA HIS A 161 -18.79 -3.34 -21.44
C HIS A 161 -19.30 -3.73 -20.05
N THR A 162 -18.50 -3.47 -19.01
CA THR A 162 -18.81 -3.88 -17.64
C THR A 162 -18.54 -2.72 -16.70
N ASN A 163 -19.32 -2.66 -15.62
CA ASN A 163 -19.04 -1.73 -14.54
C ASN A 163 -17.92 -2.28 -13.66
N PHE A 164 -17.27 -1.38 -12.91
CA PHE A 164 -16.19 -1.72 -11.99
C PHE A 164 -16.58 -2.83 -10.98
N TRP A 165 -17.83 -2.82 -10.48
CA TRP A 165 -18.30 -3.79 -9.48
C TRP A 165 -18.56 -5.19 -10.05
N ASP A 166 -18.97 -5.27 -11.32
CA ASP A 166 -19.27 -6.54 -11.98
C ASP A 166 -18.04 -7.18 -12.63
N TYR A 167 -16.95 -6.41 -12.75
CA TYR A 167 -15.74 -6.84 -13.41
C TYR A 167 -15.09 -8.05 -12.70
N GLN A 168 -14.74 -9.07 -13.50
CA GLN A 168 -14.09 -10.29 -13.05
C GLN A 168 -12.64 -10.34 -13.53
N ILE A 169 -11.75 -10.80 -12.65
CA ILE A 169 -10.32 -10.87 -12.92
C ILE A 169 -10.04 -11.89 -14.04
N LYS A 170 -9.25 -11.48 -15.02
CA LYS A 170 -8.71 -12.32 -16.08
C LYS A 170 -7.23 -12.63 -15.85
N HIS A 171 -6.75 -13.70 -16.47
CA HIS A 171 -5.34 -14.09 -16.37
C HIS A 171 -4.40 -13.02 -16.96
N GLU A 172 -4.81 -12.37 -18.05
CA GLU A 172 -4.05 -11.33 -18.74
C GLU A 172 -4.03 -9.97 -18.01
N ASP A 173 -4.82 -9.81 -16.93
CA ASP A 173 -4.89 -8.54 -16.24
C ASP A 173 -3.58 -8.17 -15.55
N SER A 174 -3.33 -6.86 -15.52
CA SER A 174 -2.16 -6.33 -14.85
C SER A 174 -2.20 -6.62 -13.35
N PRO A 175 -1.05 -6.81 -12.69
CA PRO A 175 -0.99 -7.06 -11.25
C PRO A 175 -1.68 -5.98 -10.40
N LEU A 176 -1.67 -4.73 -10.87
CA LEU A 176 -2.36 -3.62 -10.20
C LEU A 176 -3.88 -3.84 -10.21
N ILE A 177 -4.48 -4.14 -11.37
CA ILE A 177 -5.93 -4.37 -11.49
C ILE A 177 -6.34 -5.58 -10.65
N LYS A 178 -5.57 -6.68 -10.71
CA LYS A 178 -5.82 -7.85 -9.86
C LYS A 178 -5.86 -7.50 -8.37
N GLN A 179 -4.91 -6.67 -7.91
CA GLN A 179 -4.88 -6.25 -6.50
C GLN A 179 -6.02 -5.29 -6.15
N VAL A 180 -6.37 -4.36 -7.04
CA VAL A 180 -7.49 -3.42 -6.84
C VAL A 180 -8.82 -4.18 -6.74
N ILE A 181 -9.05 -5.17 -7.61
CA ILE A 181 -10.26 -5.99 -7.58
C ILE A 181 -10.29 -6.90 -6.35
N ALA A 182 -9.16 -7.50 -5.97
CA ALA A 182 -9.08 -8.25 -4.71
C ALA A 182 -9.42 -7.36 -3.49
N LEU A 183 -8.96 -6.10 -3.47
CA LEU A 183 -9.30 -5.14 -2.42
C LEU A 183 -10.79 -4.77 -2.42
N ARG A 184 -11.40 -4.61 -3.59
CA ARG A 184 -12.85 -4.43 -3.73
C ARG A 184 -13.60 -5.58 -3.05
N ASP A 185 -13.22 -6.81 -3.36
CA ASP A 185 -13.89 -8.00 -2.84
C ASP A 185 -13.69 -8.14 -1.31
N GLU A 186 -12.49 -7.83 -0.79
CA GLU A 186 -12.23 -7.76 0.65
C GLU A 186 -13.16 -6.74 1.35
N ILE A 187 -13.36 -5.56 0.76
CA ILE A 187 -14.21 -4.49 1.32
C ILE A 187 -15.68 -4.90 1.28
N THR A 188 -16.17 -5.43 0.16
CA THR A 188 -17.57 -5.87 0.04
C THR A 188 -17.93 -6.94 1.08
N VAL A 189 -17.02 -7.90 1.32
CA VAL A 189 -17.22 -8.93 2.34
C VAL A 189 -17.23 -8.34 3.75
N ALA A 190 -16.33 -7.39 4.02
CA ALA A 190 -16.28 -6.71 5.33
C ALA A 190 -17.56 -5.91 5.61
N GLU A 191 -18.08 -5.18 4.62
CA GLU A 191 -19.33 -4.43 4.74
C GLU A 191 -20.54 -5.33 4.98
N GLN A 192 -20.66 -6.43 4.23
CA GLN A 192 -21.73 -7.42 4.44
C GLN A 192 -21.68 -8.03 5.84
N SER A 193 -20.48 -8.35 6.33
CA SER A 193 -20.29 -8.90 7.68
C SER A 193 -20.72 -7.91 8.77
N GLN A 194 -20.43 -6.62 8.58
CA GLN A 194 -20.87 -5.56 9.49
C GLN A 194 -22.39 -5.37 9.47
N GLN A 195 -23.00 -5.39 8.29
CA GLN A 195 -24.47 -5.29 8.14
C GLN A 195 -25.17 -6.48 8.81
N ALA A 196 -24.65 -7.70 8.62
CA ALA A 196 -25.18 -8.90 9.28
C ALA A 196 -25.05 -8.83 10.81
N ALA A 197 -23.93 -8.30 11.33
CA ALA A 197 -23.75 -8.08 12.77
C ALA A 197 -24.72 -7.02 13.32
N ALA A 198 -24.93 -5.92 12.59
CA ALA A 198 -25.89 -4.88 12.97
C ALA A 198 -27.32 -5.43 13.02
N GLN A 199 -27.76 -6.16 12.00
CA GLN A 199 -29.09 -6.78 11.96
C GLN A 199 -29.31 -7.77 13.12
N LYS A 200 -28.28 -8.54 13.49
CA LYS A 200 -28.36 -9.46 14.63
C LYS A 200 -28.54 -8.73 15.97
N ASN A 201 -27.91 -7.57 16.15
CA ASN A 201 -28.05 -6.77 17.38
C ASN A 201 -29.46 -6.16 17.49
N TYR A 202 -30.06 -5.68 16.39
CA TYR A 202 -31.44 -5.19 16.39
C TYR A 202 -32.47 -6.27 16.73
N SER A 203 -32.26 -7.52 16.26
CA SER A 203 -33.14 -8.64 16.58
C SER A 203 -33.08 -9.06 18.05
N VAL A 204 -31.93 -8.92 18.71
CA VAL A 204 -31.78 -9.23 20.13
C VAL A 204 -32.47 -8.16 21.00
N ASP A 205 -32.28 -6.87 20.69
CA ASP A 205 -32.94 -5.78 21.43
C ASP A 205 -34.48 -5.81 21.24
N GLY A 206 -34.95 -6.23 20.06
CA GLY A 206 -36.38 -6.45 19.80
C GLY A 206 -37.00 -7.62 20.59
N GLN A 207 -36.21 -8.65 20.94
CA GLN A 207 -36.69 -9.76 21.78
C GLN A 207 -36.84 -9.33 23.24
N TRP A 208 -35.89 -8.56 23.80
CA TRP A 208 -36.00 -8.05 25.17
C TRP A 208 -37.14 -7.03 25.36
N GLY A 209 -37.48 -6.27 24.31
CA GLY A 209 -38.63 -5.34 24.33
C GLY A 209 -39.99 -6.03 24.30
N ALA A 210 -40.09 -7.20 23.66
CA ALA A 210 -41.34 -7.97 23.58
C ALA A 210 -41.63 -8.78 24.86
N GLU A 211 -40.60 -9.23 25.57
CA GLU A 211 -40.74 -9.95 26.85
C GLU A 211 -41.21 -9.04 28.01
N LEU A 212 -41.03 -7.72 27.89
CA LEU A 212 -41.52 -6.75 28.88
C LEU A 212 -42.99 -6.33 28.68
N GLN A 213 -43.63 -6.72 27.57
CA GLN A 213 -45.04 -6.39 27.28
C GLN A 213 -46.02 -7.55 27.52
N THR A 214 -45.53 -8.78 27.73
CA THR A 214 -46.36 -9.97 27.98
C THR A 214 -46.46 -10.38 29.46
N GLY A 215 -45.93 -9.55 30.36
CA GLY A 215 -45.96 -9.75 31.82
C GLY A 215 -47.04 -8.97 32.57
N LEU A 216 -48.27 -8.95 32.07
CA LEU A 216 -49.48 -8.53 32.79
C LEU A 216 -50.51 -9.66 32.83
#